data_AF-A0A832IH76-F1
#
_entry.id   AF-A0A832IH76-F1
#
_cell.length_a   1.000
_cell.length_b   1.000
_cell.length_c   1.000
_cell.angle_alpha   90.00
_cell.angle_beta   90.00
_cell.angle_gamma   90.00
#
_symmetry.space_group_name_H-M   'P 1'
#
loop_
_entity.id
_entity.type
_entity.pdbx_description
1 polymer ?
#
loop_
_entity_poly.entity_id
_entity_poly.type
_entity_poly.pdbx_seq_one_letter_code
_entity_poly.pdbx_strand_id
1 'polypeptide(L)'
;MKFKFLMLFMAATFTLVSCGDGKKKEDSPEKAPEKEAVKQEEPKKEVSTATFDENEPTLDNKGIGPIKNVTLGAIDEAMAAKGKELFKANCTACHKFKKKYIGPALKDVTKLRSPEWIMNMVLNTEEMLAKDPVAKGLIAKYNAPMARQSLTEEEVRSILEYFRLKDSQ
;
A
#
# COMPACT_ATOMS: atom_id res chain seq x y z
N MET A 1 -37.70 -3.67 -29.09
CA MET A 1 -38.67 -4.56 -28.39
C MET A 1 -38.94 -3.98 -27.02
N LYS A 2 -40.22 -3.79 -26.69
CA LYS A 2 -40.70 -3.14 -25.44
C LYS A 2 -40.91 -4.23 -24.40
N PHE A 3 -40.16 -4.22 -23.29
CA PHE A 3 -40.47 -5.07 -22.13
C PHE A 3 -41.21 -4.23 -21.09
N LYS A 4 -42.44 -4.65 -20.83
CA LYS A 4 -43.36 -4.07 -19.84
C LYS A 4 -43.97 -5.26 -19.09
N PHE A 5 -44.20 -5.06 -17.79
CA PHE A 5 -44.85 -5.99 -16.85
C PHE A 5 -43.94 -7.14 -16.35
N LEU A 6 -43.91 -7.52 -15.07
CA LEU A 6 -44.97 -7.56 -14.08
C LEU A 6 -44.37 -7.60 -12.65
N MET A 7 -45.00 -6.88 -11.74
CA MET A 7 -44.76 -6.80 -10.29
C MET A 7 -45.38 -8.02 -9.58
N LEU A 8 -44.72 -8.64 -8.60
CA LEU A 8 -45.41 -9.36 -7.51
C LEU A 8 -44.56 -9.48 -6.23
N PHE A 9 -45.18 -9.10 -5.12
CA PHE A 9 -44.75 -9.13 -3.72
C PHE A 9 -44.42 -10.52 -3.18
N MET A 10 -43.49 -10.62 -2.21
CA MET A 10 -43.72 -11.41 -0.99
C MET A 10 -42.83 -10.93 0.17
N ALA A 11 -43.45 -10.31 1.16
CA ALA A 11 -42.89 -10.09 2.48
C ALA A 11 -43.03 -11.39 3.30
N ALA A 12 -41.99 -11.77 4.03
CA ALA A 12 -42.08 -12.80 5.06
C ALA A 12 -41.31 -12.32 6.31
N THR A 13 -42.09 -11.86 7.28
CA THR A 13 -41.71 -11.60 8.67
C THR A 13 -41.34 -12.90 9.37
N PHE A 14 -40.13 -13.01 9.91
CA PHE A 14 -39.77 -14.10 10.81
C PHE A 14 -39.90 -13.62 12.26
N THR A 15 -40.86 -14.22 12.96
CA THR A 15 -41.20 -13.98 14.36
C THR A 15 -40.31 -14.76 15.32
N LEU A 16 -40.18 -14.20 16.52
CA LEU A 16 -39.43 -14.63 17.71
C LEU A 16 -39.91 -15.97 18.31
N VAL A 17 -38.96 -16.81 18.74
CA VAL A 17 -39.05 -17.83 19.81
C VAL A 17 -37.60 -18.34 20.05
N SER A 18 -37.04 -18.61 21.23
CA SER A 18 -37.57 -19.07 22.51
C SER A 18 -36.61 -18.69 23.65
N CYS A 19 -37.20 -18.41 24.82
CA CYS A 19 -36.57 -18.31 26.12
C CYS A 19 -36.27 -19.71 26.68
N GLY A 20 -35.20 -19.84 27.48
CA GLY A 20 -34.81 -21.06 28.20
C GLY A 20 -34.40 -20.72 29.63
N ASP A 21 -35.08 -21.37 30.58
CA ASP A 21 -35.20 -21.14 32.02
C ASP A 21 -34.00 -21.66 32.84
N GLY A 22 -33.63 -20.99 33.94
CA GLY A 22 -32.63 -21.47 34.91
C GLY A 22 -32.39 -20.51 36.09
N LYS A 23 -32.98 -20.82 37.26
CA LYS A 23 -33.10 -20.03 38.50
C LYS A 23 -31.82 -19.85 39.37
N LYS A 24 -31.69 -18.61 39.89
CA LYS A 24 -31.33 -18.10 41.27
C LYS A 24 -30.33 -18.84 42.20
N LYS A 25 -29.33 -18.08 42.69
CA LYS A 25 -29.17 -17.50 44.07
C LYS A 25 -27.76 -16.88 44.17
N GLU A 26 -27.63 -15.55 44.26
CA GLU A 26 -27.49 -14.75 45.51
C GLU A 26 -26.40 -15.24 46.47
N ASP A 27 -25.25 -14.56 46.48
CA ASP A 27 -24.70 -13.98 47.72
C ASP A 27 -23.71 -12.83 47.38
N SER A 28 -23.78 -11.75 48.15
CA SER A 28 -22.86 -10.60 48.16
C SER A 28 -22.56 -10.37 49.64
N PRO A 29 -21.32 -10.04 50.05
CA PRO A 29 -21.00 -8.62 50.08
C PRO A 29 -19.50 -8.26 49.94
N GLU A 30 -19.28 -7.04 49.44
CA GLU A 30 -18.32 -6.05 49.96
C GLU A 30 -16.81 -6.32 49.84
N LYS A 31 -16.12 -5.46 49.05
CA LYS A 31 -15.22 -4.40 49.57
C LYS A 31 -14.33 -3.84 48.44
N ALA A 32 -14.49 -2.55 48.15
CA ALA A 32 -13.47 -1.74 47.47
C ALA A 32 -12.34 -1.39 48.46
N PRO A 33 -11.10 -1.24 47.98
CA PRO A 33 -10.53 0.10 47.79
C PRO A 33 -9.73 0.19 46.47
N GLU A 34 -9.97 1.20 45.64
CA GLU A 34 -9.25 2.48 45.58
C GLU A 34 -7.86 2.42 44.90
N LYS A 35 -7.86 2.97 43.67
CA LYS A 35 -6.82 3.73 42.97
C LYS A 35 -5.38 3.64 43.49
N GLU A 36 -4.51 3.07 42.66
CA GLU A 36 -3.20 3.67 42.39
C GLU A 36 -2.94 3.68 40.88
N ALA A 37 -2.89 4.89 40.33
CA ALA A 37 -2.46 5.15 38.97
C ALA A 37 -0.94 5.05 38.93
N VAL A 38 -0.42 3.93 38.43
CA VAL A 38 1.00 3.84 38.05
C VAL A 38 1.15 4.42 36.66
N LYS A 39 1.58 5.69 36.66
CA LYS A 39 2.18 6.39 35.53
C LYS A 39 3.41 5.60 35.09
N GLN A 40 3.25 4.69 34.13
CA GLN A 40 4.37 4.16 33.38
C GLN A 40 4.83 5.24 32.41
N GLU A 41 5.96 5.86 32.75
CA GLU A 41 6.83 6.51 31.77
C GLU A 41 7.22 5.46 30.73
N GLU A 42 6.68 5.61 29.52
CA GLU A 42 7.30 5.04 28.34
C GLU A 42 8.69 5.68 28.20
N PRO A 43 9.77 4.91 28.08
CA PRO A 43 11.04 5.46 27.63
C PRO A 43 10.81 5.91 26.19
N LYS A 44 10.64 7.22 26.03
CA LYS A 44 10.69 7.96 24.77
C LYS A 44 12.09 7.76 24.20
N LYS A 45 12.32 6.60 23.61
CA LYS A 45 13.46 6.35 22.75
C LYS A 45 13.21 7.20 21.53
N GLU A 46 13.90 8.33 21.51
CA GLU A 46 13.96 9.32 20.46
C GLU A 46 13.95 8.64 19.09
N VAL A 47 12.79 8.62 18.44
CA VAL A 47 12.73 8.51 16.98
C VAL A 47 13.17 9.88 16.51
N SER A 48 14.46 9.98 16.24
CA SER A 48 15.05 11.04 15.42
C SER A 48 14.13 11.30 14.23
N THR A 49 13.40 12.41 14.28
CA THR A 49 12.79 13.07 13.14
C THR A 49 13.92 13.55 12.23
N ALA A 50 14.59 12.63 11.54
CA ALA A 50 15.08 12.94 10.21
C ALA A 50 13.81 13.11 9.38
N THR A 51 13.49 14.35 9.03
CA THR A 51 12.35 14.69 8.18
C THR A 51 12.49 13.91 6.87
N PHE A 52 11.67 12.88 6.68
CA PHE A 52 11.62 12.15 5.41
C PHE A 52 11.25 13.12 4.28
N ASP A 53 12.17 13.33 3.35
CA ASP A 53 11.91 14.04 2.10
C ASP A 53 11.69 13.01 0.98
N GLU A 54 10.49 13.04 0.39
CA GLU A 54 10.17 12.15 -0.73
C GLU A 54 10.97 12.47 -2.00
N ASN A 55 11.51 13.68 -2.12
CA ASN A 55 12.27 14.15 -3.28
C ASN A 55 13.78 14.04 -3.08
N GLU A 56 14.24 13.55 -1.93
CA GLU A 56 15.67 13.22 -1.74
C GLU A 56 16.02 12.00 -2.61
N PRO A 57 17.05 12.09 -3.48
CA PRO A 57 17.54 10.93 -4.22
C PRO A 57 18.20 9.91 -3.29
N THR A 58 17.76 8.65 -3.37
CA THR A 58 18.28 7.52 -2.58
C THR A 58 18.72 6.41 -3.54
N LEU A 59 19.67 6.73 -4.42
CA LEU A 59 20.10 5.84 -5.52
C LEU A 59 20.98 4.68 -5.07
N ASP A 60 21.57 4.77 -3.88
CA ASP A 60 22.33 3.71 -3.20
C ASP A 60 21.41 2.66 -2.54
N ASN A 61 20.21 3.07 -2.13
CA ASN A 61 19.20 2.17 -1.61
C ASN A 61 18.59 1.32 -2.75
N LYS A 62 18.84 0.01 -2.73
CA LYS A 62 18.27 -0.98 -3.66
C LYS A 62 16.95 -1.59 -3.21
N GLY A 63 16.50 -1.25 -2.01
CA GLY A 63 15.33 -1.82 -1.37
C GLY A 63 15.53 -3.27 -0.92
N ILE A 64 14.42 -3.92 -0.62
CA ILE A 64 14.34 -5.27 -0.07
C ILE A 64 13.56 -6.13 -1.06
N GLY A 65 14.24 -7.12 -1.66
CA GLY A 65 13.61 -8.02 -2.62
C GLY A 65 14.61 -8.79 -3.47
N PRO A 66 14.12 -9.53 -4.48
CA PRO A 66 14.94 -10.42 -5.30
C PRO A 66 15.89 -9.65 -6.25
N ILE A 67 15.58 -8.40 -6.60
CA ILE A 67 16.36 -7.65 -7.58
C ILE A 67 17.57 -7.02 -6.88
N LYS A 68 18.77 -7.55 -7.17
CA LYS A 68 20.03 -7.07 -6.57
C LYS A 68 20.86 -6.20 -7.50
N ASN A 69 20.66 -6.34 -8.81
CA ASN A 69 21.38 -5.61 -9.83
C ASN A 69 20.52 -5.47 -11.08
N VAL A 70 20.51 -4.28 -11.68
CA VAL A 70 19.90 -4.03 -12.99
C VAL A 70 20.91 -3.37 -13.91
N THR A 71 21.24 -4.02 -15.01
CA THR A 71 22.07 -3.41 -16.05
C THR A 71 21.21 -2.55 -16.96
N LEU A 72 21.57 -1.28 -17.10
CA LEU A 72 20.87 -0.32 -17.96
C LEU A 72 21.77 0.08 -19.13
N GLY A 73 21.25 -0.06 -20.35
CA GLY A 73 21.87 0.45 -21.57
C GLY A 73 21.17 1.72 -22.08
N ALA A 74 21.25 1.95 -23.39
CA ALA A 74 20.37 2.90 -24.06
C ALA A 74 18.89 2.56 -23.80
N ILE A 75 18.00 3.55 -23.92
CA ILE A 75 16.58 3.32 -23.74
C ILE A 75 16.06 2.44 -24.89
N ASP A 76 15.43 1.33 -24.54
CA ASP A 76 14.73 0.46 -25.47
C ASP A 76 13.27 0.91 -25.60
N GLU A 77 12.94 1.55 -26.72
CA GLU A 77 11.60 2.09 -26.97
C GLU A 77 10.52 0.99 -27.08
N ALA A 78 10.86 -0.19 -27.58
CA ALA A 78 9.91 -1.30 -27.71
C ALA A 78 9.57 -1.89 -26.33
N MET A 79 10.59 -2.06 -25.48
CA MET A 79 10.40 -2.46 -24.09
C MET A 79 9.62 -1.39 -23.31
N ALA A 80 9.93 -0.11 -23.51
CA ALA A 80 9.18 0.99 -22.89
C ALA A 80 7.71 1.03 -23.37
N ALA A 81 7.43 0.71 -24.64
CA ALA A 81 6.07 0.60 -25.15
C ALA A 81 5.29 -0.53 -24.46
N LYS A 82 5.91 -1.72 -24.27
CA LYS A 82 5.33 -2.81 -23.47
C LYS A 82 5.08 -2.36 -22.02
N GLY A 83 6.06 -1.68 -21.42
CA GLY A 83 5.96 -1.11 -20.08
C GLY A 83 4.81 -0.13 -19.89
N LYS A 84 4.54 0.69 -20.91
CA LYS A 84 3.42 1.64 -20.91
C LYS A 84 2.07 0.95 -20.81
N GLU A 85 1.85 -0.14 -21.56
CA GLU A 85 0.60 -0.89 -21.51
C GLU A 85 0.43 -1.61 -20.16
N LEU A 86 1.51 -2.20 -19.63
CA LEU A 86 1.51 -2.79 -18.29
C LEU A 86 1.23 -1.74 -17.21
N PHE A 87 1.84 -0.56 -17.29
CA PHE A 87 1.58 0.56 -16.39
C PHE A 87 0.12 1.01 -16.46
N LYS A 88 -0.45 1.09 -17.66
CA LYS A 88 -1.85 1.44 -17.86
C LYS A 88 -2.78 0.47 -17.14
N ALA A 89 -2.55 -0.83 -17.30
CA ALA A 89 -3.38 -1.88 -16.70
C ALA A 89 -3.24 -1.96 -15.17
N ASN A 90 -2.03 -1.78 -14.62
CA ASN A 90 -1.74 -2.14 -13.23
C ASN A 90 -1.49 -0.94 -12.29
N CYS A 91 -1.11 0.23 -12.82
CA CYS A 91 -0.58 1.31 -11.98
C CYS A 91 -1.41 2.60 -12.05
N THR A 92 -2.11 2.86 -13.16
CA THR A 92 -2.80 4.15 -13.38
C THR A 92 -4.00 4.38 -12.48
N ALA A 93 -4.53 3.33 -11.85
CA ALA A 93 -5.57 3.44 -10.83
C ALA A 93 -5.11 4.28 -9.63
N CYS A 94 -3.81 4.23 -9.30
CA CYS A 94 -3.26 4.89 -8.12
C CYS A 94 -2.25 6.00 -8.44
N HIS A 95 -1.46 5.85 -9.51
CA HIS A 95 -0.37 6.76 -9.84
C HIS A 95 -0.65 7.62 -11.07
N LYS A 96 -0.13 8.85 -11.03
CA LYS A 96 0.00 9.76 -12.17
C LYS A 96 1.44 10.26 -12.22
N PHE A 97 1.92 10.64 -13.41
CA PHE A 97 3.29 11.15 -13.53
C PHE A 97 3.45 12.54 -12.90
N LYS A 98 2.58 13.49 -13.25
CA LYS A 98 2.81 14.91 -12.94
C LYS A 98 2.19 15.40 -11.62
N LYS A 99 1.39 14.58 -10.95
CA LYS A 99 0.68 14.99 -9.73
C LYS A 99 0.46 13.83 -8.79
N LYS A 100 0.42 14.14 -7.50
CA LYS A 100 -0.13 13.25 -6.47
C LYS A 100 -1.56 12.84 -6.85
N TYR A 101 -1.89 11.58 -6.60
CA TYR A 101 -3.25 11.08 -6.69
C TYR A 101 -3.55 10.23 -5.44
N ILE A 102 -3.76 8.92 -5.57
CA ILE A 102 -3.77 8.00 -4.43
C ILE A 102 -2.32 7.76 -3.97
N GLY A 103 -1.44 7.44 -4.92
CA GLY A 103 0.00 7.33 -4.69
C GLY A 103 0.78 8.60 -5.05
N PRO A 104 2.11 8.59 -4.83
CA PRO A 104 3.02 9.64 -5.26
C PRO A 104 2.98 9.87 -6.78
N ALA A 105 3.35 11.11 -7.14
CA ALA A 105 3.69 11.44 -8.52
C ALA A 105 4.93 10.62 -8.94
N LEU A 106 4.96 10.15 -10.19
CA LEU A 106 6.06 9.30 -10.69
C LEU A 106 7.05 10.04 -11.61
N LYS A 107 6.85 11.34 -11.84
CA LYS A 107 7.82 12.14 -12.58
C LYS A 107 9.16 12.11 -11.84
N ASP A 108 10.24 11.89 -12.59
CA ASP A 108 11.62 11.84 -12.11
C ASP A 108 11.89 10.68 -11.12
N VAL A 109 11.01 9.67 -11.03
CA VAL A 109 11.19 8.54 -10.12
C VAL A 109 12.50 7.80 -10.37
N THR A 110 12.97 7.71 -11.62
CA THR A 110 14.25 7.05 -11.93
C THR A 110 15.47 7.91 -11.60
N LYS A 111 15.27 9.18 -11.25
CA LYS A 111 16.31 10.08 -10.73
C LYS A 111 16.33 10.06 -9.20
N LEU A 112 15.21 9.68 -8.57
CA LEU A 112 15.04 9.65 -7.12
C LEU A 112 15.32 8.27 -6.51
N ARG A 113 15.06 7.19 -7.25
CA ARG A 113 15.14 5.81 -6.76
C ARG A 113 15.96 4.95 -7.71
N SER A 114 16.70 4.01 -7.15
CA SER A 114 17.47 3.05 -7.94
C SER A 114 16.55 2.16 -8.78
N PRO A 115 17.03 1.65 -9.93
CA PRO A 115 16.31 0.66 -10.73
C PRO A 115 15.83 -0.55 -9.91
N GLU A 116 16.73 -1.08 -9.07
CA GLU A 116 16.47 -2.21 -8.18
C GLU A 116 15.34 -1.88 -7.20
N TRP A 117 15.39 -0.70 -6.58
CA TRP A 117 14.38 -0.29 -5.61
C TRP A 117 13.00 -0.17 -6.27
N ILE A 118 12.92 0.43 -7.47
CA ILE A 118 11.67 0.54 -8.22
C ILE A 118 11.10 -0.84 -8.52
N MET A 119 11.94 -1.77 -9.00
CA MET A 119 11.49 -3.12 -9.30
C MET A 119 11.08 -3.90 -8.04
N ASN A 120 11.86 -3.81 -6.96
CA ASN A 120 11.56 -4.45 -5.68
C ASN A 120 10.29 -3.89 -5.03
N MET A 121 10.01 -2.59 -5.18
CA MET A 121 8.77 -1.97 -4.70
C MET A 121 7.52 -2.61 -5.32
N VAL A 122 7.60 -3.01 -6.60
CA VAL A 122 6.49 -3.68 -7.30
C VAL A 122 6.44 -5.18 -7.01
N LEU A 123 7.59 -5.85 -6.98
CA LEU A 123 7.68 -7.31 -6.82
C LEU A 123 7.53 -7.78 -5.37
N ASN A 124 7.97 -6.97 -4.40
CA ASN A 124 8.05 -7.30 -2.97
C ASN A 124 7.39 -6.22 -2.09
N THR A 125 6.24 -5.70 -2.54
CA THR A 125 5.56 -4.52 -1.98
C THR A 125 5.35 -4.58 -0.46
N GLU A 126 4.84 -5.69 0.08
CA GLU A 126 4.50 -5.78 1.51
C GLU A 126 5.72 -5.62 2.41
N GLU A 127 6.82 -6.33 2.10
CA GLU A 127 8.04 -6.24 2.88
C GLU A 127 8.73 -4.89 2.70
N MET A 128 8.70 -4.32 1.49
CA MET A 128 9.16 -2.96 1.23
C MET A 128 8.43 -1.97 2.13
N LEU A 129 7.09 -1.95 2.12
CA LEU A 129 6.29 -1.05 2.96
C LEU A 129 6.53 -1.26 4.45
N ALA A 130 6.83 -2.50 4.88
CA ALA A 130 7.06 -2.82 6.28
C ALA A 130 8.46 -2.41 6.79
N LYS A 131 9.49 -2.52 5.95
CA LYS A 131 10.90 -2.49 6.40
C LYS A 131 11.78 -1.47 5.69
N ASP A 132 11.54 -1.15 4.42
CA ASP A 132 12.36 -0.18 3.69
C ASP A 132 12.07 1.24 4.20
N PRO A 133 13.09 2.02 4.63
CA PRO A 133 12.85 3.31 5.29
C PRO A 133 12.18 4.32 4.37
N VAL A 134 12.47 4.29 3.06
CA VAL A 134 11.87 5.19 2.08
C VAL A 134 10.41 4.81 1.84
N ALA A 135 10.13 3.53 1.62
CA ALA A 135 8.77 3.02 1.46
C ALA A 135 7.90 3.29 2.70
N LYS A 136 8.47 3.16 3.91
CA LYS A 136 7.82 3.53 5.18
C LYS A 136 7.48 5.02 5.25
N GLY A 137 8.41 5.89 4.84
CA GLY A 137 8.16 7.32 4.75
C GLY A 137 7.04 7.66 3.77
N LEU A 138 7.03 7.01 2.60
CA LEU A 138 5.99 7.18 1.60
C LEU A 138 4.62 6.72 2.13
N ILE A 139 4.50 5.52 2.71
CA ILE A 139 3.19 5.07 3.21
C ILE A 139 2.66 5.96 4.33
N ALA A 140 3.51 6.45 5.21
CA ALA A 140 3.10 7.40 6.26
C ALA A 140 2.55 8.72 5.66
N LYS A 141 3.11 9.19 4.53
CA LYS A 141 2.69 10.42 3.85
C LYS A 141 1.43 10.26 3.00
N TYR A 142 1.26 9.11 2.34
CA TYR A 142 0.18 8.87 1.39
C TYR A 142 -1.01 8.13 2.00
N ASN A 143 -0.81 7.42 3.12
CA ASN A 143 -1.81 6.66 3.87
C ASN A 143 -2.66 5.71 3.02
N ALA A 144 -2.08 5.19 1.93
CA ALA A 144 -2.69 4.25 1.01
C ALA A 144 -1.66 3.18 0.64
N PRO A 145 -1.78 1.94 1.14
CA PRO A 145 -0.81 0.90 0.83
C PRO A 145 -0.91 0.52 -0.64
N MET A 146 0.25 0.43 -1.30
CA MET A 146 0.32 -0.19 -2.62
C MET A 146 0.07 -1.70 -2.46
N ALA A 147 -0.77 -2.28 -3.32
CA ALA A 147 -0.97 -3.73 -3.38
C ALA A 147 0.11 -4.39 -4.25
N ARG A 148 0.51 -5.62 -3.89
CA ARG A 148 1.39 -6.43 -4.74
C ARG A 148 0.71 -6.70 -6.08
N GLN A 149 1.41 -6.41 -7.17
CA GLN A 149 0.91 -6.69 -8.51
C GLN A 149 1.35 -8.10 -8.92
N SER A 150 0.49 -8.86 -9.60
CA SER A 150 0.81 -10.19 -10.13
C SER A 150 1.64 -10.10 -11.41
N LEU A 151 2.80 -9.43 -11.32
CA LEU A 151 3.72 -9.20 -12.43
C LEU A 151 5.00 -10.01 -12.25
N THR A 152 5.54 -10.46 -13.36
CA THR A 152 6.86 -11.10 -13.45
C THR A 152 7.98 -10.06 -13.42
N GLU A 153 9.21 -10.50 -13.15
CA GLU A 153 10.38 -9.63 -13.19
C GLU A 153 10.56 -8.92 -14.54
N GLU A 154 10.35 -9.63 -15.66
CA GLU A 154 10.48 -9.07 -17.01
C GLU A 154 9.41 -8.00 -17.32
N GLU A 155 8.19 -8.21 -16.83
CA GLU A 155 7.12 -7.22 -16.96
C GLU A 155 7.43 -5.96 -16.15
N VAL A 156 7.92 -6.13 -14.92
CA VAL A 156 8.35 -5.00 -14.08
C VAL A 156 9.57 -4.30 -14.67
N ARG A 157 10.51 -5.04 -15.28
CA ARG A 157 11.63 -4.46 -16.04
C ARG A 157 11.13 -3.61 -17.21
N SER A 158 10.05 -4.04 -17.88
CA SER A 158 9.43 -3.26 -18.96
C SER A 158 8.81 -1.97 -18.42
N ILE A 159 8.12 -2.02 -17.28
CA ILE A 159 7.56 -0.83 -16.60
C ILE A 159 8.68 0.14 -16.21
N LEU A 160 9.79 -0.36 -15.66
CA LEU A 160 10.96 0.46 -15.35
C LEU A 160 11.50 1.16 -16.61
N GLU A 161 11.58 0.46 -17.75
CA GLU A 161 12.02 1.08 -19.01
C GLU A 161 11.08 2.19 -19.47
N TYR A 162 9.78 2.01 -19.28
CA TYR A 162 8.81 3.07 -19.51
C TYR A 162 9.05 4.28 -18.61
N PHE A 163 9.37 4.09 -17.33
CA PHE A 163 9.69 5.20 -16.43
C PHE A 163 10.95 5.94 -16.89
N ARG A 164 12.01 5.19 -17.29
CA ARG A 164 13.23 5.77 -17.85
C ARG A 164 12.96 6.63 -19.08
N LEU A 165 12.13 6.14 -20.01
CA LEU A 165 11.71 6.90 -21.20
C LEU A 165 10.90 8.15 -20.82
N LYS A 166 10.05 8.08 -19.80
CA LYS A 166 9.25 9.22 -19.35
C LYS A 166 10.09 10.31 -18.67
N ASP A 167 11.14 9.93 -17.96
CA ASP A 167 12.00 10.85 -17.21
C ASP A 167 13.16 11.43 -18.06
N SER A 168 13.38 10.88 -19.25
CA SER A 168 14.33 11.40 -20.25
C SER A 168 13.75 12.44 -21.21
N GLN A 169 12.44 12.75 -21.10
CA GLN A 169 11.70 13.71 -21.92
C GLN A 169 11.40 14.99 -21.15
#